data_AF-A0AAX6FV61-F1
#
_entry.id   AF-A0AAX6FV61-F1
#
_cell.length_a   1.000
_cell.length_b   1.000
_cell.length_c   1.000
_cell.angle_alpha   90.00
_cell.angle_beta   90.00
_cell.angle_gamma   90.00
#
_symmetry.space_group_name_H-M   'P 1'
#
loop_
_entity.id
_entity.type
_entity.pdbx_description
1 polymer ?
#
loop_
_entity_poly.entity_id
_entity_poly.type
_entity_poly.pdbx_seq_one_letter_code
_entity_poly.pdbx_strand_id
1 'polypeptide(L)'
;MASLVKVPYDATVKVVLASLERNILPDALVRRLTRTLLASRLRLGYLPSAQLQLSDLLRFKQSLEDMPIAVETDKAKSQHYELPTSFFKLVLGENLKYRPFLLLPGQLEHTGGC
;
A
#
# COMPACT_ATOMS: atom_id res chain seq x y z
N MET A 1 -14.70 17.40 -22.12
CA MET A 1 -15.61 16.71 -21.18
C MET A 1 -14.91 15.98 -20.01
N ALA A 2 -13.58 15.82 -20.01
CA ALA A 2 -12.85 15.16 -18.91
C ALA A 2 -12.62 16.03 -17.65
N SER A 3 -12.70 17.36 -17.76
CA SER A 3 -12.48 18.29 -16.63
C SER A 3 -13.67 18.37 -15.68
N LEU A 4 -14.89 18.21 -16.17
CA LEU A 4 -16.12 18.37 -15.38
C LEU A 4 -16.31 17.25 -14.35
N VAL A 5 -15.78 16.06 -14.60
CA VAL A 5 -15.84 14.90 -13.69
C VAL A 5 -14.67 14.90 -12.68
N LYS A 6 -13.55 15.55 -13.01
CA LYS A 6 -12.38 15.64 -12.12
C LYS A 6 -12.67 16.44 -10.85
N VAL A 7 -13.36 17.58 -10.97
CA VAL A 7 -13.66 18.45 -9.84
C VAL A 7 -14.49 17.75 -8.73
N PRO A 8 -15.62 17.08 -9.03
CA PRO A 8 -16.37 16.35 -8.02
C PRO A 8 -15.61 15.11 -7.49
N TYR A 9 -14.79 14.46 -8.32
CA TYR A 9 -13.96 13.35 -7.89
C TYR A 9 -12.91 13.78 -6.87
N ASP A 10 -12.15 14.84 -7.16
CA ASP A 10 -11.10 15.35 -6.28
C ASP A 10 -11.68 15.86 -4.95
N ALA A 11 -12.84 16.52 -4.99
CA ALA A 11 -13.54 16.95 -3.79
C ALA A 11 -13.97 15.75 -2.92
N THR A 12 -14.52 14.70 -3.55
CA THR A 12 -14.93 13.47 -2.85
C THR A 12 -13.74 12.77 -2.20
N VAL A 13 -12.62 12.64 -2.93
CA VAL A 13 -11.38 12.03 -2.41
C VAL A 13 -10.86 12.81 -1.20
N LYS A 14 -10.86 14.14 -1.25
CA LYS A 14 -10.43 14.98 -0.13
C LYS A 14 -11.30 14.79 1.11
N VAL A 15 -12.63 14.72 0.94
CA VAL A 15 -13.56 14.51 2.06
C VAL A 15 -13.37 13.14 2.69
N VAL A 16 -13.23 12.09 1.86
CA VAL A 16 -12.98 10.73 2.35
C VAL A 16 -11.64 10.65 3.09
N LEU A 17 -10.59 11.28 2.57
CA LEU A 17 -9.28 11.33 3.20
C LEU A 17 -9.32 12.07 4.55
N ALA A 18 -9.94 13.25 4.60
CA ALA A 18 -10.12 14.01 5.83
C ALA A 18 -10.95 13.25 6.89
N SER A 19 -11.90 12.41 6.45
CA SER A 19 -12.70 11.57 7.35
C SER A 19 -11.90 10.39 7.90
N LEU A 20 -10.96 9.85 7.10
CA LEU A 20 -10.05 8.79 7.49
C LEU A 20 -9.02 9.30 8.51
N GLU A 21 -8.44 10.48 8.28
CA GLU A 21 -7.50 11.14 9.21
C GLU A 21 -8.12 11.39 10.60
N ARG A 22 -9.43 11.63 10.64
CA ARG A 22 -10.18 11.85 11.89
C ARG A 22 -10.74 10.57 12.52
N ASN A 23 -10.42 9.39 11.98
CA ASN A 23 -10.94 8.08 12.43
C ASN A 23 -12.48 8.00 12.53
N ILE A 24 -13.19 8.77 11.70
CA ILE A 24 -14.67 8.82 11.72
C ILE A 24 -15.27 7.57 11.04
N LEU A 25 -14.50 6.94 10.15
CA LEU A 25 -14.94 5.77 9.38
C LEU A 25 -14.78 4.49 10.20
N PRO A 26 -15.82 3.63 10.32
CA PRO A 26 -15.70 2.33 10.96
C PRO A 26 -14.65 1.44 10.27
N ASP A 27 -13.86 0.69 11.05
CA ASP A 27 -12.82 -0.20 10.53
C ASP A 27 -13.37 -1.20 9.49
N ALA A 28 -14.57 -1.75 9.72
CA ALA A 28 -15.23 -2.66 8.78
C ALA A 28 -15.44 -2.04 7.38
N LEU A 29 -15.75 -0.74 7.34
CA LEU A 29 -15.93 -0.01 6.08
C LEU A 29 -14.59 0.21 5.39
N VAL A 30 -13.56 0.66 6.12
CA VAL A 30 -12.20 0.84 5.60
C VAL A 30 -11.69 -0.49 5.03
N ARG A 31 -11.85 -1.59 5.76
CA ARG A 31 -11.45 -2.93 5.33
C ARG A 31 -12.19 -3.39 4.08
N ARG A 32 -13.49 -3.09 3.95
CA ARG A 32 -14.27 -3.41 2.76
C ARG A 32 -13.80 -2.59 1.55
N LEU A 33 -13.58 -1.29 1.71
CA LEU A 33 -13.10 -0.42 0.64
C LEU A 33 -11.73 -0.86 0.14
N THR A 34 -10.79 -1.13 1.06
CA THR A 34 -9.47 -1.67 0.72
C THR A 34 -9.60 -2.97 -0.07
N ARG A 35 -10.43 -3.92 0.38
CA ARG A 35 -10.66 -5.17 -0.38
C ARG A 35 -11.24 -4.93 -1.77
N THR A 36 -12.15 -3.97 -1.94
CA THR A 36 -12.70 -3.64 -3.26
C THR A 36 -11.66 -3.03 -4.20
N LEU A 37 -10.78 -2.16 -3.70
CA LEU A 37 -9.68 -1.58 -4.48
C LEU A 37 -8.67 -2.64 -4.88
N LEU A 38 -8.32 -3.56 -3.96
CA LEU A 38 -7.45 -4.69 -4.26
C LEU A 38 -8.09 -5.61 -5.32
N ALA A 39 -9.37 -5.95 -5.18
CA ALA A 39 -10.08 -6.78 -6.16
C ALA A 39 -10.15 -6.10 -7.54
N SER A 40 -10.39 -4.79 -7.60
CA SER A 40 -10.37 -4.02 -8.84
C SER A 40 -8.98 -4.05 -9.48
N ARG A 41 -7.92 -3.85 -8.70
CA ARG A 41 -6.54 -3.91 -9.19
C ARG A 41 -6.18 -5.31 -9.70
N LEU A 42 -6.60 -6.37 -9.01
CA LEU A 42 -6.42 -7.75 -9.47
C LEU A 42 -7.14 -7.98 -10.81
N ARG A 43 -8.39 -7.54 -10.95
CA ARG A 43 -9.13 -7.67 -12.21
C ARG A 43 -8.47 -6.93 -13.38
N LEU A 44 -7.86 -5.77 -13.11
CA LEU A 44 -7.12 -5.03 -14.13
C LEU A 44 -5.79 -5.71 -14.51
N GLY A 45 -5.13 -6.37 -13.55
CA GLY A 45 -3.85 -7.04 -13.79
C GLY A 45 -3.94 -8.46 -14.37
N TYR A 46 -5.10 -9.11 -14.28
CA TYR A 46 -5.30 -10.44 -14.87
C TYR A 46 -5.81 -10.34 -16.30
N LEU A 47 -5.00 -10.84 -17.23
CA LEU A 47 -5.37 -10.95 -18.64
C LEU A 47 -5.94 -12.35 -18.91
N PRO A 48 -6.88 -12.49 -19.87
CA PRO A 48 -7.58 -13.76 -20.11
C PRO A 48 -6.70 -14.85 -20.71
N SER A 49 -5.50 -14.54 -21.20
CA SER A 49 -4.57 -15.53 -21.78
C SER A 49 -3.15 -15.34 -21.27
N ALA A 50 -2.43 -16.47 -21.16
CA ALA A 50 -1.05 -16.49 -20.71
C ALA A 50 -0.11 -15.71 -21.65
N GLN A 51 -0.38 -15.73 -22.96
CA GLN A 51 0.40 -15.02 -23.97
C GLN A 51 0.27 -13.51 -23.82
N LEU A 52 -0.96 -13.02 -23.56
CA LEU A 52 -1.19 -11.59 -23.30
C LEU A 52 -0.53 -11.16 -21.98
N GLN A 53 -0.66 -11.97 -20.92
CA GLN A 53 -0.01 -11.73 -19.63
C GLN A 53 1.52 -11.62 -19.77
N LEU A 54 2.14 -12.52 -20.55
CA LEU A 54 3.58 -12.49 -20.82
C LEU A 54 3.99 -11.25 -21.63
N SER A 55 3.21 -10.89 -22.65
CA SER A 55 3.48 -9.71 -23.47
C SER A 55 3.44 -8.41 -22.65
N ASP A 56 2.51 -8.31 -21.70
CA ASP A 56 2.39 -7.14 -20.82
C ASP A 56 3.54 -7.08 -19.80
N LEU A 57 3.95 -8.24 -19.26
CA LEU A 57 5.12 -8.34 -18.39
C LEU A 57 6.43 -7.94 -19.12
N LEU A 58 6.60 -8.37 -20.38
CA LEU A 58 7.76 -7.99 -21.18
C LEU A 58 7.76 -6.49 -21.51
N ARG A 59 6.58 -5.92 -21.82
CA ARG A 59 6.42 -4.48 -22.00
C ARG A 59 6.76 -3.70 -20.72
N PHE A 60 6.31 -4.19 -19.56
CA PHE A 60 6.64 -3.61 -18.27
C PHE A 60 8.15 -3.68 -17.99
N LYS A 61 8.80 -4.82 -18.26
CA LYS A 61 10.26 -4.96 -18.12
C LYS A 61 11.01 -3.96 -18.97
N GLN A 62 10.66 -3.83 -20.26
CA GLN A 62 11.28 -2.83 -21.15
C GLN A 62 11.08 -1.41 -20.62
N SER A 63 9.88 -1.08 -20.12
CA SER A 63 9.63 0.24 -19.54
C SER A 63 10.48 0.53 -18.28
N LEU A 64 10.85 -0.50 -17.51
CA LEU A 64 11.74 -0.36 -16.35
C LEU A 64 13.21 -0.25 -16.76
N GLU A 65 13.63 -0.88 -17.86
CA GLU A 65 14.99 -0.76 -18.40
C GLU A 65 15.26 0.64 -18.95
N ASP A 66 14.24 1.29 -19.51
CA ASP A 66 14.31 2.67 -20.00
C ASP A 66 14.17 3.72 -18.88
N MET A 67 13.82 3.30 -17.65
CA MET A 67 13.69 4.18 -16.50
C MET A 67 15.04 4.39 -15.79
N PRO A 68 15.29 5.59 -15.24
CA PRO A 68 16.49 5.82 -14.45
C PRO A 68 16.45 4.97 -13.17
N ILE A 69 17.61 4.47 -12.74
CA ILE A 69 17.80 3.58 -11.57
C ILE A 69 17.11 4.12 -10.31
N ALA A 70 16.98 5.44 -10.18
CA ALA A 70 16.17 6.08 -9.16
C ALA A 70 15.47 7.32 -9.73
N VAL A 71 14.15 7.21 -9.89
CA VAL A 71 13.27 8.36 -10.10
C VAL A 71 13.09 9.03 -8.73
N GLU A 72 13.56 10.27 -8.58
CA GLU A 72 13.41 11.09 -7.35
C GLU A 72 14.15 10.58 -6.10
N THR A 73 15.48 10.40 -6.19
CA THR A 73 16.38 10.09 -5.06
C THR A 73 16.22 11.00 -3.85
N ASP A 74 15.93 12.28 -4.06
CA ASP A 74 15.88 13.27 -2.98
C ASP A 74 14.54 13.27 -2.23
N LYS A 75 13.42 12.93 -2.90
CA LYS A 75 12.11 12.80 -2.21
C LYS A 75 12.01 11.53 -1.38
N ALA A 76 12.65 10.44 -1.82
CA ALA A 76 12.74 9.21 -1.02
C ALA A 76 13.36 9.47 0.36
N LYS A 77 14.38 10.34 0.45
CA LYS A 77 14.99 10.73 1.74
C LYS A 77 13.99 11.47 2.64
N SER A 78 13.20 12.40 2.08
CA SER A 78 12.21 13.16 2.86
C SER A 78 11.00 12.35 3.32
N GLN A 79 10.66 11.26 2.61
CA GLN A 79 9.57 10.34 2.96
C GLN A 79 10.02 9.21 3.92
N HIS A 80 11.31 9.12 4.23
CA HIS A 80 11.85 8.11 5.13
C HIS A 80 11.84 8.59 6.59
N TYR A 81 10.74 8.27 7.28
CA TYR A 81 10.58 8.12 8.73
C TYR A 81 11.71 8.65 9.63
N GLU A 82 11.76 9.97 9.87
CA GLU A 82 12.39 10.52 11.07
C GLU A 82 11.45 10.31 12.28
N LEU A 83 11.09 9.06 12.58
CA LEU A 83 10.33 8.73 13.78
C LEU A 83 11.29 8.44 14.94
N PRO A 84 10.98 8.92 16.16
CA PRO A 84 11.81 8.62 17.31
C PRO A 84 11.86 7.11 17.56
N THR A 85 13.04 6.60 17.91
CA THR A 85 13.29 5.16 18.11
C THR A 85 12.35 4.52 19.14
N SER A 86 11.83 5.32 20.09
CA SER A 86 10.81 4.89 21.06
C SER A 86 9.50 4.42 20.41
N PHE A 87 9.07 5.04 19.30
CA PHE A 87 7.88 4.63 18.55
C PHE A 87 8.09 3.26 17.90
N PHE A 88 9.27 3.01 17.34
CA PHE A 88 9.57 1.72 16.73
C PHE A 88 9.62 0.58 17.75
N LYS A 89 10.12 0.83 18.96
CA LYS A 89 10.08 -0.17 20.05
C LYS A 89 8.65 -0.55 20.44
N LEU A 90 7.74 0.42 20.44
CA LEU A 90 6.33 0.21 20.79
C LEU A 90 5.57 -0.58 19.71
N VAL A 91 5.87 -0.36 18.43
CA VAL A 91 5.11 -0.94 17.30
C VAL A 91 5.72 -2.23 16.74
N LEU A 92 7.06 -2.35 16.73
CA LEU A 92 7.76 -3.48 16.10
C LEU A 92 8.28 -4.54 17.10
N GLY A 93 8.15 -4.29 18.40
CA GLY A 93 8.69 -5.14 19.46
C GLY A 93 10.22 -5.18 19.51
N GLU A 94 10.79 -6.11 20.29
CA GLU A 94 12.23 -6.18 20.59
C GLU A 94 13.12 -6.33 19.36
N ASN A 95 12.61 -6.94 18.29
CA ASN A 95 13.40 -7.24 17.10
C ASN A 95 13.43 -6.10 16.08
N LEU A 96 12.63 -5.03 16.24
CA LEU A 96 12.56 -3.86 15.32
C LEU A 96 12.46 -4.26 13.83
N LYS A 97 11.91 -5.44 13.53
CA LYS A 97 11.88 -6.01 12.18
C LYS A 97 10.74 -5.39 11.38
N TYR A 98 11.08 -4.42 10.53
CA TYR A 98 10.17 -3.89 9.52
C TYR A 98 10.11 -4.83 8.29
N ARG A 99 9.74 -6.10 8.49
CA ARG A 99 9.52 -7.11 7.43
C ARG A 99 8.46 -8.14 7.87
N PRO A 100 7.78 -8.81 6.92
CA PRO A 100 6.81 -9.85 7.25
C PRO A 100 7.44 -10.93 8.14
N PHE A 101 6.81 -11.19 9.29
CA PHE A 101 7.18 -12.29 10.17
C PHE A 101 6.39 -13.54 9.78
N LEU A 102 7.07 -14.67 9.65
CA LEU A 102 6.43 -15.95 9.38
C LEU A 102 5.84 -16.48 10.69
N LEU A 103 4.52 -16.40 10.83
CA LEU A 103 3.82 -17.03 11.94
C LEU A 103 3.64 -18.52 11.64
N LEU A 104 4.45 -19.36 12.27
CA LEU A 104 4.27 -20.81 12.25
C LEU A 104 3.05 -21.17 13.14
N PRO A 105 2.13 -22.03 12.68
CA PRO A 105 1.01 -22.48 13.50
C PRO A 105 1.57 -23.28 14.70
N GLY A 106 1.48 -22.71 15.91
CA GLY A 106 1.96 -23.34 17.15
C GLY A 106 2.76 -22.45 18.11
N GLN A 107 3.04 -21.18 17.78
CA GLN A 107 3.82 -20.26 18.63
C GLN A 107 2.96 -19.33 19.52
N LEU A 108 1.74 -19.72 19.88
CA LEU A 108 0.82 -18.88 20.68
C LEU A 108 1.00 -18.99 22.21
N GLU A 109 2.03 -19.68 22.71
CA GLU A 109 2.16 -19.92 24.16
C GLU A 109 3.18 -19.01 24.89
N HIS A 110 3.97 -18.18 24.20
CA HIS A 110 5.10 -17.50 24.86
C HIS A 110 5.35 -16.02 24.55
N THR A 111 4.32 -15.25 24.19
CA THR A 111 4.43 -13.77 24.21
C THR A 111 3.22 -13.13 24.92
N GLY A 112 2.95 -13.58 26.13
CA GLY A 112 2.26 -12.77 27.15
C GLY A 112 3.32 -12.10 28.02
N GLY A 113 3.53 -10.79 27.82
CA GLY A 113 4.53 -10.04 28.57
C GLY A 113 4.45 -8.54 28.28
N CYS A 114 3.56 -7.88 29.04
CA CYS A 114 3.24 -6.45 29.13
C CYS A 114 2.30 -5.87 28.05
#